data_AF-A0A7X6CLB1-F1
#
_entry.id   AF-A0A7X6CLB1-F1
#
_cell.length_a   1.000
_cell.length_b   1.000
_cell.length_c   1.000
_cell.angle_alpha   90.00
_cell.angle_beta   90.00
_cell.angle_gamma   90.00
#
_symmetry.space_group_name_H-M   'P 1'
#
loop_
_entity.id
_entity.type
_entity.pdbx_description
1 polymer ?
#
loop_
_entity_poly.entity_id
_entity_poly.type
_entity_poly.pdbx_seq_one_letter_code
_entity_poly.pdbx_strand_id
1 'polypeptide(L)'
;NKELEFKIKRAKIEIHPVRHSVQKSPIGDIGYIRLNQFSANAASEMRSAIKDLESKNVNGYILDLRSNPGGLLFGSIEIARMWLKEGTIVSTVDRVGEADRQSANQKALTDKPLVVLVDGASASASEILSGALQDNKRAVLVGTKTFGKGLVQSVRGVGNGAGLAVTIAKYFTPNGTDINHAGIEPDIKVELSDAQKQELRRDRDKIGTAADPQYAKAMEILANKVAGQTVDNKAQSKPNAAPAKPSPSPAKSK
;
A
#
# COMPACT_ATOMS: atom_id res chain seq x y z
N ASN A 1 15.89 -29.82 -28.45
CA ASN A 1 14.65 -29.35 -27.81
C ASN A 1 13.53 -30.33 -28.09
N LYS A 2 12.98 -30.98 -27.05
CA LYS A 2 11.74 -31.75 -27.15
C LYS A 2 10.60 -30.84 -26.71
N GLU A 3 9.58 -30.69 -27.56
CA GLU A 3 8.32 -30.06 -27.14
C GLU A 3 7.61 -30.93 -26.10
N LEU A 4 7.06 -30.27 -25.09
CA LEU A 4 6.20 -30.89 -24.08
C LEU A 4 4.79 -30.36 -24.30
N GLU A 5 3.85 -31.27 -24.46
CA GLU A 5 2.44 -30.95 -24.69
C GLU A 5 1.62 -31.29 -23.43
N PHE A 6 0.79 -30.34 -22.97
CA PHE A 6 -0.02 -30.50 -21.77
C PHE A 6 -1.50 -30.23 -22.09
N LYS A 7 -2.39 -31.17 -21.74
CA LYS A 7 -3.84 -30.98 -21.81
C LYS A 7 -4.35 -30.32 -20.52
N ILE A 8 -4.63 -29.02 -20.58
CA ILE A 8 -5.16 -28.24 -19.45
C ILE A 8 -6.66 -28.02 -19.63
N LYS A 9 -7.46 -28.34 -18.61
CA LYS A 9 -8.91 -28.08 -18.58
C LYS A 9 -9.16 -26.68 -18.02
N ARG A 10 -9.91 -25.85 -18.74
CA ARG A 10 -10.30 -24.52 -18.27
C ARG A 10 -11.16 -24.67 -17.00
N ALA A 11 -10.71 -24.05 -15.91
CA ALA A 11 -11.44 -23.95 -14.64
C ALA A 11 -11.53 -22.49 -14.21
N LYS A 12 -12.58 -22.13 -13.46
CA LYS A 12 -12.65 -20.82 -12.79
C LYS A 12 -11.69 -20.86 -11.60
N ILE A 13 -10.58 -20.14 -11.70
CA ILE A 13 -9.62 -19.99 -10.59
C ILE A 13 -10.13 -18.82 -9.74
N GLU A 14 -10.64 -19.11 -8.55
CA GLU A 14 -10.96 -18.06 -7.58
C GLU A 14 -9.67 -17.66 -6.87
N ILE A 15 -9.16 -16.48 -7.23
CA ILE A 15 -8.03 -15.88 -6.54
C ILE A 15 -8.62 -15.15 -5.33
N HIS A 16 -8.28 -15.64 -4.13
CA HIS A 16 -8.61 -14.96 -2.88
C HIS A 16 -7.59 -13.84 -2.63
N PRO A 17 -7.95 -12.56 -2.86
CA PRO A 17 -7.04 -11.44 -2.68
C PRO A 17 -6.63 -11.22 -1.24
N VAL A 18 -7.43 -11.65 -0.26
CA VAL A 18 -7.20 -11.38 1.16
C VAL A 18 -6.78 -12.65 1.89
N ARG A 19 -5.68 -12.56 2.63
CA ARG A 19 -5.28 -13.55 3.63
C ARG A 19 -5.16 -12.86 4.97
N HIS A 20 -5.65 -13.48 6.03
CA HIS A 20 -5.54 -12.91 7.36
C HIS A 20 -5.24 -13.97 8.42
N SER A 21 -4.62 -13.53 9.51
CA SER A 21 -4.30 -14.38 10.65
C SER A 21 -4.26 -13.55 11.94
N VAL A 22 -4.45 -14.22 13.07
CA VAL A 22 -4.08 -13.67 14.37
C VAL A 22 -2.60 -13.97 14.60
N GLN A 23 -1.85 -12.96 15.00
CA GLN A 23 -0.44 -13.09 15.34
C GLN A 23 -0.23 -12.72 16.80
N LYS A 24 0.51 -13.57 17.51
CA LYS A 24 0.87 -13.33 18.91
C LYS A 24 1.94 -12.25 18.99
N SER A 25 1.79 -11.33 19.93
CA SER A 25 2.77 -10.28 20.16
C SER A 25 2.85 -9.89 21.64
N PRO A 26 3.89 -9.15 22.07
CA PRO A 26 4.00 -8.65 23.44
C PRO A 26 2.85 -7.74 23.87
N ILE A 27 2.13 -7.14 22.91
CA ILE A 27 0.96 -6.29 23.16
C ILE A 27 -0.37 -7.05 23.03
N GLY A 28 -0.32 -8.39 23.09
CA GLY A 28 -1.46 -9.26 22.86
C GLY A 28 -1.62 -9.68 21.40
N ASP A 29 -2.81 -10.18 21.08
CA ASP A 29 -3.12 -10.69 19.74
C ASP A 29 -3.31 -9.53 18.78
N ILE A 30 -2.67 -9.58 17.61
CA ILE A 30 -2.86 -8.58 16.55
C ILE A 30 -3.43 -9.24 15.30
N GLY A 31 -4.16 -8.46 14.51
CA GLY A 31 -4.67 -8.88 13.22
C GLY A 31 -3.68 -8.55 12.12
N TYR A 32 -3.19 -9.56 11.43
CA TYR A 32 -2.42 -9.37 10.21
C TYR A 32 -3.30 -9.66 9.00
N ILE A 33 -3.37 -8.72 8.08
CA ILE A 33 -4.15 -8.85 6.85
C ILE A 33 -3.22 -8.52 5.68
N ARG A 34 -3.08 -9.45 4.75
CA ARG A 34 -2.38 -9.22 3.48
C ARG A 34 -3.39 -9.15 2.34
N LEU A 35 -3.42 -8.01 1.65
CA LEU A 35 -4.24 -7.79 0.47
C LEU A 35 -3.34 -7.79 -0.77
N ASN A 36 -3.43 -8.83 -1.59
CA ASN A 36 -2.56 -9.01 -2.75
C ASN A 36 -3.07 -8.28 -4.00
N GLN A 37 -4.38 -8.02 -4.12
CA GLN A 37 -4.97 -7.33 -5.26
C GLN A 37 -6.36 -6.77 -4.93
N PHE A 38 -6.75 -5.66 -5.56
CA PHE A 38 -8.11 -5.13 -5.50
C PHE A 38 -9.02 -5.78 -6.56
N SER A 39 -9.29 -7.08 -6.43
CA SER A 39 -10.25 -7.81 -7.27
C SER A 39 -11.71 -7.55 -6.85
N ALA A 40 -12.67 -8.07 -7.62
CA ALA A 40 -14.11 -7.85 -7.37
C ALA A 40 -14.58 -8.33 -5.99
N ASN A 41 -13.97 -9.40 -5.44
CA ASN A 41 -14.24 -9.97 -4.12
C ASN A 41 -13.39 -9.34 -2.99
N ALA A 42 -12.43 -8.46 -3.28
CA ALA A 42 -11.50 -7.95 -2.28
C ALA A 42 -12.20 -7.21 -1.13
N ALA A 43 -13.19 -6.36 -1.44
CA ALA A 43 -13.92 -5.62 -0.41
C ALA A 43 -14.76 -6.54 0.50
N SER A 44 -15.42 -7.55 -0.07
CA SER A 44 -16.18 -8.52 0.73
C SER A 44 -15.26 -9.37 1.61
N GLU A 45 -14.14 -9.85 1.08
CA GLU A 45 -13.20 -10.66 1.86
C GLU A 45 -12.49 -9.84 2.95
N MET A 46 -12.12 -8.59 2.67
CA MET A 46 -11.56 -7.67 3.66
C MET A 46 -12.53 -7.44 4.81
N ARG A 47 -13.81 -7.18 4.51
CA ARG A 47 -14.85 -7.01 5.54
C ARG A 47 -14.98 -8.25 6.42
N SER A 48 -14.98 -9.44 5.82
CA SER A 48 -15.04 -10.71 6.56
C SER A 48 -13.79 -10.91 7.43
N ALA A 49 -12.60 -10.61 6.90
CA ALA A 49 -11.34 -10.70 7.64
C ALA A 49 -11.32 -9.77 8.86
N ILE A 50 -11.71 -8.51 8.70
CA ILE A 50 -11.77 -7.55 9.82
C ILE A 50 -12.77 -8.03 10.88
N LYS A 51 -13.97 -8.48 10.48
CA LYS A 51 -14.98 -8.99 11.42
C LYS A 51 -14.52 -10.23 12.19
N ASP A 52 -13.85 -11.17 11.51
CA ASP A 52 -13.29 -12.37 12.14
C ASP A 52 -12.14 -12.04 13.11
N LEU A 53 -11.32 -11.02 12.79
CA LEU A 53 -10.26 -10.57 13.70
C LEU A 53 -10.82 -9.78 14.89
N GLU A 54 -11.86 -8.97 14.67
CA GLU A 54 -12.59 -8.29 15.75
C GLU A 54 -13.24 -9.29 16.72
N SER A 55 -13.85 -10.37 16.24
CA SER A 55 -14.44 -11.40 17.10
C SER A 55 -13.39 -12.17 17.94
N LYS A 56 -12.12 -12.13 17.52
CA LYS A 56 -10.97 -12.67 18.25
C LYS A 56 -10.30 -11.65 19.17
N ASN A 57 -10.88 -10.46 19.33
CA ASN A 57 -10.42 -9.40 20.21
C ASN A 57 -8.95 -9.00 19.97
N VAL A 58 -8.53 -8.88 18.71
CA VAL A 58 -7.19 -8.36 18.41
C VAL A 58 -7.05 -6.91 18.87
N ASN A 59 -5.85 -6.51 19.29
CA ASN A 59 -5.53 -5.20 19.86
C ASN A 59 -5.14 -4.16 18.81
N GLY A 60 -4.90 -4.57 17.57
CA GLY A 60 -4.49 -3.69 16.48
C GLY A 60 -4.25 -4.46 15.19
N TYR A 61 -3.91 -3.73 14.13
CA TYR A 61 -3.82 -4.27 12.78
C TYR A 61 -2.51 -3.92 12.08
N ILE A 62 -1.98 -4.88 11.33
CA ILE A 62 -1.04 -4.64 10.24
C ILE A 62 -1.73 -5.02 8.93
N LEU A 63 -1.86 -4.03 8.04
CA LEU A 63 -2.35 -4.21 6.68
C LEU A 63 -1.16 -4.23 5.71
N ASP A 64 -0.91 -5.36 5.07
CA ASP A 64 0.19 -5.52 4.12
C ASP A 64 -0.28 -5.36 2.68
N LEU A 65 0.15 -4.25 2.05
CA LEU A 65 -0.09 -3.90 0.64
C LEU A 65 1.17 -4.09 -0.22
N ARG A 66 2.25 -4.66 0.32
CA ARG A 66 3.50 -4.88 -0.42
C ARG A 66 3.25 -5.82 -1.59
N SER A 67 3.80 -5.45 -2.74
CA SER A 67 3.65 -6.16 -4.01
C SER A 67 2.19 -6.26 -4.51
N ASN A 68 1.31 -5.35 -4.07
CA ASN A 68 -0.05 -5.23 -4.58
C ASN A 68 -0.12 -4.20 -5.71
N PRO A 69 -0.30 -4.62 -6.98
CA PRO A 69 -0.27 -3.73 -8.16
C PRO A 69 -1.55 -2.88 -8.30
N GLY A 70 -2.46 -2.95 -7.34
CA GLY A 70 -3.74 -2.26 -7.34
C GLY A 70 -4.88 -3.14 -7.86
N GLY A 71 -5.75 -2.55 -8.67
CA GLY A 71 -6.96 -3.20 -9.18
C GLY A 71 -8.11 -2.21 -9.25
N LEU A 72 -9.31 -2.65 -8.87
CA LEU A 72 -10.53 -1.86 -8.98
C LEU A 72 -10.52 -0.66 -8.01
N LEU A 73 -10.68 0.54 -8.55
CA LEU A 73 -10.80 1.79 -7.79
C LEU A 73 -11.86 1.68 -6.68
N PHE A 74 -13.08 1.26 -7.03
CA PHE A 74 -14.16 1.12 -6.07
C PHE A 74 -13.84 0.15 -4.93
N GLY A 75 -13.02 -0.88 -5.19
CA GLY A 75 -12.51 -1.76 -4.16
C GLY A 75 -11.67 -1.02 -3.11
N SER A 76 -10.80 -0.09 -3.54
CA SER A 76 -10.00 0.73 -2.61
C SER A 76 -10.83 1.69 -1.78
N ILE A 77 -11.85 2.32 -2.37
CA ILE A 77 -12.76 3.24 -1.67
C ILE A 77 -13.56 2.49 -0.61
N GLU A 78 -14.13 1.34 -0.97
CA GLU A 78 -14.90 0.52 -0.03
C GLU A 78 -14.03 -0.01 1.11
N ILE A 79 -12.80 -0.46 0.82
CA ILE A 79 -11.87 -0.89 1.86
C ILE A 79 -11.45 0.29 2.74
N ALA A 80 -11.17 1.47 2.18
CA ALA A 80 -10.84 2.66 2.96
C ALA A 80 -11.97 3.04 3.94
N ARG A 81 -13.24 2.94 3.52
CA ARG A 81 -14.43 3.15 4.38
C ARG A 81 -14.52 2.18 5.55
N MET A 82 -13.89 1.00 5.47
CA MET A 82 -13.84 0.05 6.60
C MET A 82 -12.88 0.51 7.70
N TRP A 83 -11.93 1.37 7.38
CA TRP A 83 -10.92 1.87 8.31
C TRP A 83 -11.14 3.33 8.71
N LEU A 84 -11.75 4.14 7.85
CA LEU A 84 -11.98 5.58 8.05
C LEU A 84 -13.42 5.88 8.42
N LYS A 85 -13.62 6.56 9.56
CA LYS A 85 -14.93 7.05 9.99
C LYS A 85 -15.36 8.27 9.19
N GLU A 86 -14.44 9.22 9.02
CA GLU A 86 -14.61 10.48 8.30
C GLU A 86 -13.35 10.83 7.49
N GLY A 87 -13.45 11.91 6.72
CA GLY A 87 -12.37 12.40 5.86
C GLY A 87 -12.50 11.98 4.39
N THR A 88 -11.76 12.69 3.54
CA THR A 88 -11.66 12.39 2.10
C THR A 88 -10.79 11.15 1.90
N ILE A 89 -11.10 10.35 0.88
CA ILE A 89 -10.34 9.16 0.50
C ILE A 89 -9.50 9.48 -0.74
N VAL A 90 -10.15 9.98 -1.79
CA VAL A 90 -9.47 10.29 -3.06
C VAL A 90 -10.29 11.33 -3.83
N SER A 91 -9.57 12.22 -4.51
CA SER A 91 -10.16 13.12 -5.51
C SER A 91 -9.71 12.70 -6.91
N THR A 92 -10.63 12.75 -7.86
CA THR A 92 -10.34 12.57 -9.29
C THR A 92 -10.34 13.94 -9.95
N VAL A 93 -9.22 14.29 -10.58
CA VAL A 93 -9.02 15.62 -11.18
C VAL A 93 -8.75 15.45 -12.67
N ASP A 94 -9.55 16.11 -13.50
CA ASP A 94 -9.39 16.15 -14.95
C ASP A 94 -8.85 17.52 -15.41
N ARG A 95 -8.96 17.82 -16.71
CA ARG A 95 -8.45 19.08 -17.29
C ARG A 95 -9.25 20.33 -16.88
N VAL A 96 -10.49 20.16 -16.43
CA VAL A 96 -11.41 21.25 -16.06
C VAL A 96 -11.34 21.53 -14.56
N GLY A 97 -10.97 20.53 -13.76
CA GLY A 97 -10.79 20.66 -12.32
C GLY A 97 -11.09 19.36 -11.60
N GLU A 98 -11.50 19.45 -10.33
CA GLU A 98 -11.95 18.28 -9.58
C GLU A 98 -13.27 17.76 -10.16
N ALA A 99 -13.22 16.55 -10.71
CA ALA A 99 -14.36 15.90 -11.35
C ALA A 99 -15.18 15.06 -10.34
N ASP A 100 -14.53 14.48 -9.34
CA ASP A 100 -15.19 13.66 -8.32
C ASP A 100 -14.37 13.62 -7.01
N ARG A 101 -15.05 13.45 -5.88
CA ARG A 101 -14.45 13.27 -4.56
C ARG A 101 -15.15 12.18 -3.78
N GLN A 102 -14.36 11.19 -3.37
CA GLN A 102 -14.84 10.08 -2.58
C GLN A 102 -14.42 10.26 -1.12
N SER A 103 -15.36 10.05 -0.21
CA SER A 103 -15.14 10.23 1.23
C SER A 103 -15.58 9.01 2.04
N ALA A 104 -15.09 8.95 3.28
CA ALA A 104 -15.57 8.04 4.30
C ALA A 104 -17.07 8.27 4.60
N ASN A 105 -17.72 7.26 5.16
CA ASN A 105 -19.19 7.21 5.25
C ASN A 105 -19.70 6.81 6.65
N GLN A 106 -18.92 7.04 7.70
CA GLN A 106 -19.26 6.72 9.10
C GLN A 106 -19.45 5.21 9.39
N LYS A 107 -19.02 4.33 8.48
CA LYS A 107 -19.17 2.86 8.61
C LYS A 107 -17.83 2.14 8.83
N ALA A 108 -16.86 2.82 9.45
CA ALA A 108 -15.63 2.17 9.89
C ALA A 108 -15.96 0.97 10.77
N LEU A 109 -15.28 -0.14 10.53
CA LEU A 109 -15.48 -1.40 11.25
C LEU A 109 -14.70 -1.46 12.56
N THR A 110 -13.66 -0.63 12.68
CA THR A 110 -12.76 -0.59 13.84
C THR A 110 -12.00 0.72 13.90
N ASP A 111 -11.77 1.22 15.11
CA ASP A 111 -10.93 2.37 15.44
C ASP A 111 -9.56 1.97 16.01
N LYS A 112 -9.31 0.66 16.15
CA LYS A 112 -8.05 0.14 16.71
C LYS A 112 -6.82 0.60 15.92
N PRO A 113 -5.64 0.69 16.58
CA PRO A 113 -4.39 1.07 15.92
C PRO A 113 -4.10 0.27 14.65
N LEU A 114 -3.64 0.97 13.60
CA LEU A 114 -3.35 0.40 12.29
C LEU A 114 -1.97 0.86 11.79
N VAL A 115 -1.21 -0.07 11.25
CA VAL A 115 0.01 0.16 10.48
C VAL A 115 -0.14 -0.46 9.09
N VAL A 116 0.32 0.24 8.05
CA VAL A 116 0.25 -0.25 6.67
C VAL A 116 1.66 -0.50 6.14
N LEU A 117 1.90 -1.69 5.60
CA LEU A 117 3.14 -2.02 4.91
C LEU A 117 3.01 -1.73 3.42
N VAL A 118 3.96 -0.99 2.86
CA VAL A 118 4.01 -0.62 1.43
C VAL A 118 5.41 -0.85 0.84
N ASP A 119 5.47 -1.12 -0.46
CA ASP A 119 6.72 -1.21 -1.20
C ASP A 119 6.62 -0.58 -2.60
N GLY A 120 7.73 -0.59 -3.34
CA GLY A 120 7.78 -0.06 -4.71
C GLY A 120 6.90 -0.79 -5.73
N ALA A 121 6.25 -1.90 -5.35
CA ALA A 121 5.27 -2.59 -6.17
C ALA A 121 3.82 -2.37 -5.69
N SER A 122 3.62 -1.68 -4.56
CA SER A 122 2.33 -1.11 -4.18
C SER A 122 1.95 -0.02 -5.19
N ALA A 123 0.88 -0.22 -5.96
CA ALA A 123 0.50 0.68 -7.04
C ALA A 123 -1.02 0.96 -7.11
N SER A 124 -1.39 2.10 -7.71
CA SER A 124 -2.78 2.47 -8.05
C SER A 124 -3.74 2.38 -6.86
N ALA A 125 -4.71 1.46 -6.87
CA ALA A 125 -5.66 1.27 -5.76
C ALA A 125 -4.97 1.09 -4.38
N SER A 126 -3.78 0.49 -4.34
CA SER A 126 -2.95 0.41 -3.12
C SER A 126 -2.46 1.77 -2.64
N GLU A 127 -2.12 2.67 -3.58
CA GLU A 127 -1.64 4.03 -3.32
C GLU A 127 -2.79 4.95 -2.88
N ILE A 128 -3.97 4.74 -3.45
CA ILE A 128 -5.20 5.42 -3.01
C ILE A 128 -5.52 5.03 -1.56
N LEU A 129 -5.52 3.73 -1.25
CA LEU A 129 -5.81 3.27 0.12
C LEU A 129 -4.74 3.75 1.11
N SER A 130 -3.46 3.58 0.80
CA SER A 130 -2.37 3.97 1.70
C SER A 130 -2.31 5.48 1.89
N GLY A 131 -2.42 6.28 0.82
CA GLY A 131 -2.48 7.74 0.89
C GLY A 131 -3.70 8.24 1.68
N ALA A 132 -4.89 7.65 1.47
CA ALA A 132 -6.08 7.99 2.26
C ALA A 132 -5.88 7.72 3.76
N LEU A 133 -5.30 6.58 4.12
CA LEU A 133 -5.07 6.23 5.52
C LEU A 133 -3.97 7.08 6.17
N GLN A 134 -2.93 7.43 5.42
CA GLN A 134 -1.84 8.28 5.87
C GLN A 134 -2.31 9.72 6.11
N ASP A 135 -2.93 10.34 5.10
CA ASP A 135 -3.30 11.75 5.13
C ASP A 135 -4.36 12.06 6.20
N ASN A 136 -5.28 11.12 6.43
CA ASN A 136 -6.26 11.21 7.52
C ASN A 136 -5.69 10.80 8.88
N LYS A 137 -4.39 10.56 9.00
CA LYS A 137 -3.69 10.13 10.23
C LYS A 137 -4.26 8.84 10.83
N ARG A 138 -4.91 8.00 10.01
CA ARG A 138 -5.56 6.76 10.44
C ARG A 138 -4.55 5.62 10.61
N ALA A 139 -3.49 5.62 9.81
CA ALA A 139 -2.43 4.64 9.88
C ALA A 139 -1.05 5.28 9.72
N VAL A 140 -0.03 4.57 10.18
CA VAL A 140 1.37 4.87 9.85
C VAL A 140 1.82 3.92 8.75
N LEU A 141 2.46 4.46 7.71
CA LEU A 141 3.02 3.69 6.61
C LEU A 141 4.47 3.31 6.92
N VAL A 142 4.79 2.05 6.71
CA VAL A 142 6.13 1.48 6.92
C VAL A 142 6.57 0.75 5.66
N GLY A 143 7.83 0.96 5.24
CA GLY A 143 8.42 0.23 4.12
C GLY A 143 9.17 1.15 3.16
N THR A 144 8.88 1.08 1.86
CA THR A 144 9.52 1.93 0.84
C THR A 144 8.48 2.71 0.05
N LYS A 145 8.93 3.77 -0.63
CA LYS A 145 8.12 4.56 -1.58
C LYS A 145 7.34 3.64 -2.54
N THR A 146 6.07 3.98 -2.78
CA THR A 146 5.19 3.25 -3.71
C THR A 146 5.50 3.55 -5.17
N PHE A 147 4.82 2.84 -6.09
CA PHE A 147 5.15 2.83 -7.52
C PHE A 147 4.93 4.18 -8.25
N GLY A 148 3.89 4.93 -7.91
CA GLY A 148 3.50 6.18 -8.56
C GLY A 148 2.53 6.03 -9.73
N LYS A 149 1.55 5.11 -9.65
CA LYS A 149 0.52 4.90 -10.69
C LYS A 149 -0.79 5.59 -10.32
N GLY A 150 -0.88 6.89 -10.58
CA GLY A 150 -1.99 7.76 -10.18
C GLY A 150 -3.01 8.11 -11.27
N LEU A 151 -3.22 7.27 -12.29
CA LEU A 151 -4.02 7.63 -13.47
C LEU A 151 -5.37 6.91 -13.54
N VAL A 152 -6.42 7.64 -13.96
CA VAL A 152 -7.75 7.10 -14.25
C VAL A 152 -7.83 6.75 -15.72
N GLN A 153 -8.09 5.48 -16.04
CA GLN A 153 -8.26 5.02 -17.41
C GLN A 153 -9.73 4.72 -17.70
N SER A 154 -10.21 5.17 -18.86
CA SER A 154 -11.52 4.86 -19.42
C SER A 154 -11.33 3.97 -20.64
N VAL A 155 -12.03 2.83 -20.68
CA VAL A 155 -12.06 1.95 -21.85
C VAL A 155 -13.21 2.40 -22.76
N ARG A 156 -12.89 2.76 -24.00
CA ARG A 156 -13.84 3.17 -25.04
C ARG A 156 -13.84 2.13 -26.16
N GLY A 157 -15.01 1.62 -26.52
CA GLY A 157 -15.14 0.76 -27.70
C GLY A 157 -14.86 1.56 -28.98
N VAL A 158 -14.09 0.99 -29.89
CA VAL A 158 -13.75 1.63 -31.19
C VAL A 158 -14.28 0.84 -32.40
N GLY A 159 -15.21 -0.09 -32.17
CA GLY A 159 -15.81 -0.97 -33.19
C GLY A 159 -15.10 -2.33 -33.31
N ASN A 160 -15.75 -3.31 -33.95
CA ASN A 160 -15.21 -4.65 -34.24
C ASN A 160 -14.64 -5.43 -33.03
N GLY A 161 -15.19 -5.21 -31.83
CA GLY A 161 -14.71 -5.83 -30.59
C GLY A 161 -13.40 -5.24 -30.05
N ALA A 162 -12.84 -4.21 -30.68
CA ALA A 162 -11.67 -3.49 -30.21
C ALA A 162 -12.04 -2.40 -29.19
N GLY A 163 -11.10 -2.11 -28.28
CA GLY A 163 -11.24 -1.08 -27.26
C GLY A 163 -9.95 -0.28 -27.08
N LEU A 164 -10.10 0.99 -26.72
CA LEU A 164 -9.03 1.93 -26.41
C LEU A 164 -9.09 2.30 -24.94
N ALA A 165 -7.99 2.09 -24.20
CA ALA A 165 -7.84 2.58 -22.84
C ALA A 165 -7.21 3.97 -22.86
N VAL A 166 -7.97 5.00 -22.51
CA VAL A 166 -7.52 6.40 -22.51
C VAL A 166 -7.40 6.89 -21.07
N THR A 167 -6.27 7.50 -20.73
CA THR A 167 -6.12 8.24 -19.47
C THR A 167 -6.93 9.53 -19.54
N ILE A 168 -7.87 9.70 -18.62
CA ILE A 168 -8.80 10.84 -18.62
C ILE A 168 -8.64 11.76 -17.42
N ALA A 169 -8.03 11.29 -16.34
CA ALA A 169 -7.90 12.04 -15.09
C ALA A 169 -6.75 11.49 -14.24
N LYS A 170 -6.46 12.21 -13.16
CA LYS A 170 -5.47 11.84 -12.13
C LYS A 170 -6.16 11.62 -10.79
N TYR A 171 -5.58 10.75 -9.97
CA TYR A 171 -5.95 10.59 -8.57
C TYR A 171 -5.08 11.47 -7.67
N PHE A 172 -5.74 12.19 -6.78
CA PHE A 172 -5.13 13.00 -5.74
C PHE A 172 -5.50 12.44 -4.37
N THR A 173 -4.50 12.39 -3.48
CA THR A 173 -4.70 12.06 -2.07
C THR A 173 -5.45 13.19 -1.34
N PRO A 174 -5.96 12.95 -0.11
CA PRO A 174 -6.68 13.97 0.66
C PRO A 174 -5.90 15.27 0.89
N ASN A 175 -4.57 15.21 1.02
CA ASN A 175 -3.71 16.38 1.16
C ASN A 175 -3.34 17.04 -0.19
N GLY A 176 -3.89 16.55 -1.31
CA GLY A 176 -3.64 17.12 -2.64
C GLY A 176 -2.37 16.63 -3.31
N THR A 177 -1.77 15.52 -2.86
CA THR A 177 -0.61 14.91 -3.56
C THR A 177 -1.08 14.23 -4.85
N ASP A 178 -0.52 14.64 -5.99
CA ASP A 178 -0.62 13.91 -7.27
C ASP A 178 0.18 12.61 -7.17
N ILE A 179 -0.49 11.46 -7.22
CA ILE A 179 0.16 10.15 -7.06
C ILE A 179 1.05 9.82 -8.29
N ASN A 180 0.72 10.36 -9.46
CA ASN A 180 1.34 9.92 -10.71
C ASN A 180 2.83 10.31 -10.78
N HIS A 181 3.71 9.33 -11.01
CA HIS A 181 5.18 9.40 -10.93
C HIS A 181 5.76 9.78 -9.56
N ALA A 182 4.97 10.35 -8.65
CA ALA A 182 5.41 10.73 -7.32
C ALA A 182 5.33 9.58 -6.32
N GLY A 183 4.32 8.71 -6.42
CA GLY A 183 4.03 7.69 -5.40
C GLY A 183 3.66 8.30 -4.04
N ILE A 184 3.64 7.46 -3.02
CA ILE A 184 3.39 7.76 -1.61
C ILE A 184 4.66 7.41 -0.85
N GLU A 185 5.20 8.37 -0.11
CA GLU A 185 6.35 8.14 0.78
C GLU A 185 5.85 7.54 2.10
N PRO A 186 6.49 6.47 2.61
CA PRO A 186 6.13 5.92 3.92
C PRO A 186 6.56 6.88 5.03
N ASP A 187 5.81 6.90 6.13
CA ASP A 187 6.18 7.66 7.32
C ASP A 187 7.48 7.14 7.95
N ILE A 188 7.66 5.81 7.91
CA ILE A 188 8.87 5.12 8.37
C ILE A 188 9.48 4.34 7.20
N LYS A 189 10.60 4.86 6.70
CA LYS A 189 11.35 4.20 5.64
C LYS A 189 12.17 3.03 6.19
N VAL A 190 11.96 1.85 5.63
CA VAL A 190 12.69 0.61 5.94
C VAL A 190 13.09 -0.07 4.64
N GLU A 191 14.35 0.11 4.26
CA GLU A 191 14.93 -0.53 3.08
C GLU A 191 15.44 -1.93 3.43
N LEU A 192 15.12 -2.91 2.59
CA LEU A 192 15.66 -4.27 2.69
C LEU A 192 16.95 -4.39 1.89
N SER A 193 17.96 -5.06 2.46
CA SER A 193 19.14 -5.47 1.71
C SER A 193 18.78 -6.47 0.61
N ASP A 194 19.63 -6.62 -0.41
CA ASP A 194 19.37 -7.57 -1.49
C ASP A 194 19.31 -9.02 -0.97
N ALA A 195 20.10 -9.35 0.06
CA ALA A 195 20.04 -10.64 0.73
C ALA A 195 18.66 -10.87 1.40
N GLN A 196 18.15 -9.88 2.14
CA GLN A 196 16.83 -9.95 2.77
C GLN A 196 15.71 -10.04 1.71
N LYS A 197 15.80 -9.27 0.62
CA LYS A 197 14.84 -9.35 -0.50
C LYS A 197 14.86 -10.74 -1.14
N GLN A 198 16.04 -11.32 -1.37
CA GLN A 198 16.16 -12.66 -1.94
C GLN A 198 15.61 -13.73 -0.99
N GLU A 199 15.86 -13.60 0.32
CA GLU A 199 15.36 -14.51 1.33
C GLU A 199 13.83 -14.53 1.37
N LEU A 200 13.17 -13.36 1.45
CA LEU A 200 11.70 -13.26 1.47
C LEU A 200 11.06 -13.71 0.14
N ARG A 201 11.79 -13.62 -0.98
CA ARG A 201 11.34 -14.14 -2.28
C ARG A 201 11.42 -15.67 -2.35
N ARG A 202 12.48 -16.26 -1.77
CA ARG A 202 12.68 -17.70 -1.73
C ARG A 202 11.74 -18.38 -0.75
N ASP A 203 11.52 -17.76 0.40
CA ASP A 203 10.68 -18.27 1.47
C ASP A 203 9.60 -17.23 1.82
N ARG A 204 8.42 -17.42 1.21
CA ARG A 204 7.28 -16.52 1.39
C ARG A 204 6.59 -16.70 2.74
N ASP A 205 6.87 -17.77 3.48
CA ASP A 205 6.28 -18.00 4.79
C ASP A 205 6.91 -17.11 5.86
N LYS A 206 8.07 -16.53 5.58
CA LYS A 206 8.71 -15.50 6.41
C LYS A 206 8.02 -14.14 6.33
N ILE A 207 7.22 -13.88 5.29
CA ILE A 207 6.53 -12.60 5.11
C ILE A 207 5.48 -12.43 6.22
N GLY A 208 5.51 -11.28 6.87
CA GLY A 208 4.60 -11.01 8.00
C GLY A 208 5.01 -11.73 9.28
N THR A 209 6.29 -12.12 9.42
CA THR A 209 6.85 -12.70 10.65
C THR A 209 8.00 -11.84 11.16
N ALA A 210 8.51 -12.12 12.36
CA ALA A 210 9.69 -11.41 12.89
C ALA A 210 10.96 -11.53 12.02
N ALA A 211 11.02 -12.51 11.11
CA ALA A 211 12.10 -12.64 10.14
C ALA A 211 12.03 -11.63 8.98
N ASP A 212 10.89 -10.94 8.82
CA ASP A 212 10.69 -9.86 7.86
C ASP A 212 10.94 -8.51 8.56
N PRO A 213 12.05 -7.79 8.23
CA PRO A 213 12.42 -6.56 8.94
C PRO A 213 11.38 -5.44 8.85
N GLN A 214 10.64 -5.35 7.74
CA GLN A 214 9.60 -4.34 7.60
C GLN A 214 8.40 -4.67 8.49
N TYR A 215 8.00 -5.94 8.55
CA TYR A 215 6.96 -6.39 9.47
C TYR A 215 7.39 -6.20 10.93
N ALA A 216 8.63 -6.57 11.29
CA ALA A 216 9.15 -6.37 12.64
C ALA A 216 9.10 -4.89 13.05
N LYS A 217 9.46 -3.97 12.13
CA LYS A 217 9.32 -2.54 12.39
C LYS A 217 7.87 -2.10 12.52
N ALA A 218 6.96 -2.60 11.68
CA ALA A 218 5.54 -2.31 11.79
C ALA A 218 4.95 -2.77 13.13
N MET A 219 5.38 -3.93 13.64
CA MET A 219 5.00 -4.42 14.96
C MET A 219 5.48 -3.53 16.10
N GLU A 220 6.71 -3.02 16.03
CA GLU A 220 7.25 -2.05 16.99
C GLU A 220 6.40 -0.77 17.01
N ILE A 221 6.10 -0.20 15.83
CA ILE A 221 5.26 0.99 15.70
C ILE A 221 3.84 0.75 16.22
N LEU A 222 3.27 -0.41 15.90
CA LEU A 222 1.94 -0.78 16.37
C LEU A 222 1.92 -0.91 17.90
N ALA A 223 2.94 -1.52 18.49
CA ALA A 223 3.08 -1.65 19.94
C ALA A 223 3.12 -0.30 20.64
N ASN A 224 3.89 0.66 20.10
CA ASN A 224 3.95 2.02 20.64
C ASN A 224 2.59 2.73 20.56
N LYS A 225 1.86 2.54 19.45
CA LYS A 225 0.50 3.10 19.29
C LYS A 225 -0.50 2.51 20.28
N VAL A 226 -0.47 1.19 20.51
CA VAL A 226 -1.34 0.52 21.48
C VAL A 226 -1.01 0.97 22.91
N ALA A 227 0.26 1.21 23.21
CA ALA A 227 0.71 1.75 24.50
C ALA A 227 0.44 3.26 24.69
N GLY A 228 -0.15 3.95 23.71
CA GLY A 228 -0.44 5.39 23.78
C GLY A 228 0.79 6.29 23.67
N GLN A 229 1.93 5.77 23.21
CA GLN A 229 3.15 6.55 23.03
C GLN A 229 3.15 7.23 21.64
N THR A 230 3.37 8.54 21.60
CA THR A 230 3.53 9.30 20.35
C THR A 230 4.84 8.91 19.67
N VAL A 231 4.77 8.46 18.42
CA VAL A 231 5.96 8.15 17.61
C VAL A 231 6.48 9.47 17.02
N ASP A 232 7.52 10.05 17.61
CA ASP A 232 8.17 11.26 17.10
C ASP A 232 9.05 10.95 15.87
N ASN A 233 8.52 11.22 14.67
CA ASN A 233 9.13 10.91 13.37
C ASN A 233 10.13 11.95 12.83
N LYS A 234 11.00 12.50 13.68
CA LYS A 234 12.06 13.44 13.22
C LYS A 234 13.43 13.12 13.81
N ALA A 235 13.97 11.94 13.52
CA ALA A 235 15.35 11.64 13.91
C ALA A 235 16.09 10.57 13.06
N GLN A 236 15.82 10.42 11.76
CA GLN A 236 16.70 9.61 10.89
C GLN A 236 16.85 10.21 9.48
N SER A 237 17.30 11.46 9.40
CA SER A 237 17.91 12.01 8.19
C SER A 237 19.13 12.86 8.59
N LYS A 238 20.23 12.20 8.96
CA LYS A 238 21.54 12.88 8.85
C LYS A 238 21.86 12.98 7.36
N PRO A 239 22.10 14.18 6.81
CA PRO A 239 22.61 14.31 5.45
C PRO A 239 24.04 13.74 5.44
N ASN A 240 24.28 12.78 4.55
CA ASN A 240 25.65 12.41 4.19
C ASN A 240 26.37 13.66 3.68
N ALA A 241 27.60 13.82 4.15
CA ALA A 241 28.50 14.91 3.82
C ALA A 241 28.56 15.17 2.30
N ALA A 242 28.51 16.45 1.93
CA ALA A 242 28.63 16.91 0.56
C ALA A 242 29.92 16.39 -0.11
N PRO A 243 29.89 15.99 -1.39
CA PRO A 243 31.12 15.70 -2.11
C PRO A 243 31.93 16.99 -2.27
N ALA A 244 33.24 16.87 -2.00
CA ALA A 244 34.21 17.95 -2.13
C ALA A 244 34.19 18.55 -3.54
N LYS A 245 34.21 19.90 -3.61
CA LYS A 245 34.39 20.66 -4.84
C LYS A 245 35.69 20.24 -5.54
N PRO A 246 35.71 20.05 -6.87
CA PRO A 246 36.96 19.90 -7.59
C PRO A 246 37.72 21.24 -7.59
N SER A 247 39.02 21.17 -7.30
CA SER A 247 39.95 22.30 -7.37
C SER A 247 40.16 22.77 -8.81
N PRO A 248 40.39 24.07 -9.07
CA PRO A 248 40.58 24.58 -10.42
C PRO A 248 41.96 24.19 -10.97
N SER A 249 41.99 23.65 -12.18
CA SER A 249 43.21 23.39 -12.94
C SER A 249 43.79 24.70 -13.47
N PRO A 250 45.12 24.92 -13.41
CA PRO A 250 45.73 26.16 -13.87
C PRO A 250 45.82 26.22 -15.41
N ALA A 251 45.40 27.37 -15.95
CA ALA A 251 45.57 27.73 -17.34
C ALA A 251 47.06 27.66 -17.75
N LYS A 252 47.35 26.94 -18.83
CA LYS A 252 48.61 27.08 -19.57
C LYS A 252 48.35 27.91 -20.81
N SER A 253 48.99 29.07 -20.85
CA SER A 253 49.23 29.88 -22.05
C SER A 253 50.18 29.16 -22.99
N LYS A 254 49.81 29.04 -24.26
CA LYS A 254 50.61 29.38 -25.45
C LYS A 254 49.72 29.32 -26.69
#